data_AF-A0A8T3Y6H5-F1
#
_entry.id   AF-A0A8T3Y6H5-F1
#
_cell.length_a   1.000
_cell.length_b   1.000
_cell.length_c   1.000
_cell.angle_alpha   90.00
_cell.angle_beta   90.00
_cell.angle_gamma   90.00
#
_symmetry.space_group_name_H-M   'P 1'
#
loop_
_entity.id
_entity.type
_entity.pdbx_description
1 polymer ?
#
loop_
_entity_poly.entity_id
_entity_poly.type
_entity_poly.pdbx_seq_one_letter_code
_entity_poly.pdbx_strand_id
1 'polypeptide(L)'
;MRLRQLFLAVTLAFLLAPLALAHEGESEAAELFENAMVWLNFAAAVACVIVAFATMNRAGSILGRAYVFITASILFFTGIRLFFFLTESTSVIAVTEATRAVWWHIMFYTATGLFLAALNALRTFRKVERTDMTTLATFFALGGWLVLLFALAMPLDSWTAGWFEATLWDRSGIIHFIAFAFIAYTWWMLLSLRKTFGKVVTAASASFLVSLAFFGFVHLWELLGESWNVLPFSSEVIELVEGPLFLVALIAFLAALWRIRSALPK
;
A
#
# COMPACT_ATOMS: atom_id res chain seq x y z
N MET A 1 24.29 -16.68 -12.41
CA MET A 1 23.19 -16.60 -11.43
C MET A 1 21.88 -16.35 -12.17
N ARG A 2 20.83 -17.16 -11.96
CA ARG A 2 19.53 -16.97 -12.66
C ARG A 2 18.84 -15.70 -12.11
N LEU A 3 18.08 -14.97 -12.93
CA LEU A 3 17.37 -13.74 -12.53
C LEU A 3 16.54 -13.89 -11.24
N ARG A 4 15.98 -15.09 -11.00
CA ARG A 4 15.25 -15.44 -9.78
C ARG A 4 16.13 -15.50 -8.52
N GLN A 5 17.37 -15.97 -8.66
CA GLN A 5 18.35 -16.01 -7.57
C GLN A 5 18.88 -14.61 -7.26
N LEU A 6 19.08 -13.77 -8.27
CA LEU A 6 19.42 -12.36 -8.08
C LEU A 6 18.30 -11.61 -7.36
N PHE A 7 17.05 -11.78 -7.79
CA PHE A 7 15.90 -11.16 -7.13
C PHE A 7 15.79 -11.61 -5.66
N LEU A 8 15.88 -12.92 -5.41
CA LEU A 8 15.83 -13.46 -4.04
C LEU A 8 17.00 -12.94 -3.18
N ALA A 9 18.22 -12.88 -3.73
CA ALA A 9 19.38 -12.37 -3.02
C ALA A 9 19.28 -10.86 -2.73
N VAL A 10 18.76 -10.07 -3.67
CA VAL A 10 18.51 -8.64 -3.48
C VAL A 10 17.40 -8.43 -2.45
N THR A 11 16.29 -9.17 -2.52
CA THR A 11 15.23 -9.09 -1.52
C THR A 11 15.74 -9.50 -0.14
N LEU A 12 16.50 -10.60 -0.03
CA LEU A 12 17.12 -11.00 1.24
C LEU A 12 18.12 -9.97 1.74
N ALA A 13 18.97 -9.40 0.87
CA ALA A 13 19.90 -8.36 1.26
C ALA A 13 19.17 -7.10 1.75
N PHE A 14 18.08 -6.70 1.11
CA PHE A 14 17.24 -5.58 1.53
C PHE A 14 16.45 -5.85 2.82
N LEU A 15 16.17 -7.12 3.15
CA LEU A 15 15.50 -7.51 4.40
C LEU A 15 16.48 -7.74 5.56
N LEU A 16 17.71 -8.16 5.25
CA LEU A 16 18.74 -8.48 6.25
C LEU A 16 19.68 -7.31 6.53
N ALA A 17 19.87 -6.38 5.58
CA ALA A 17 20.68 -5.18 5.79
C ALA A 17 20.12 -4.27 6.90
N PRO A 18 18.80 -4.04 7.02
CA PRO A 18 18.25 -3.25 8.12
C PRO A 18 18.46 -3.92 9.48
N LEU A 19 18.41 -5.27 9.55
CA LEU A 19 18.71 -6.02 10.76
C LEU A 19 20.19 -5.94 11.17
N ALA A 20 21.10 -5.83 10.21
CA ALA A 20 22.51 -5.62 10.48
C ALA A 20 22.80 -4.18 10.97
N LEU A 21 22.16 -3.18 10.34
CA LEU A 21 22.28 -1.77 10.72
C LEU A 21 21.70 -1.50 12.13
N ALA A 22 20.57 -2.13 12.45
CA ALA A 22 19.95 -2.03 13.76
C ALA A 22 20.80 -2.62 14.90
N HIS A 23 21.74 -3.52 14.60
CA HIS A 23 22.62 -4.12 15.61
C HIS A 23 23.81 -3.22 15.97
N GLU A 24 24.15 -2.24 15.13
CA GLU A 24 25.28 -1.34 15.34
C GLU A 24 24.92 -0.09 16.20
N GLY A 25 23.65 0.07 16.60
CA GLY A 25 23.15 1.23 17.34
C GLY A 25 23.02 2.48 16.47
N GLU A 26 22.25 3.48 16.92
CA GLU A 26 21.97 4.77 16.26
C GLU A 26 23.19 5.30 15.48
N SER A 27 23.27 4.92 14.21
CA SER A 27 24.36 5.29 13.33
C SER A 27 23.82 6.24 12.28
N GLU A 28 24.61 7.24 11.91
CA GLU A 28 24.33 8.14 10.79
C GLU A 28 23.93 7.36 9.51
N ALA A 29 24.41 6.12 9.36
CA ALA A 29 24.04 5.23 8.28
C ALA A 29 22.58 4.73 8.35
N ALA A 30 22.02 4.49 9.54
CA ALA A 30 20.63 4.11 9.72
C ALA A 30 19.68 5.27 9.36
N GLU A 31 19.97 6.47 9.85
CA GLU A 31 19.18 7.68 9.52
C GLU A 31 19.24 8.01 8.02
N LEU A 32 20.42 7.90 7.39
CA LEU A 32 20.56 8.07 5.94
C LEU A 32 19.78 7.00 5.16
N PHE A 33 19.77 5.76 5.65
CA PHE A 33 19.03 4.67 5.02
C PHE A 33 17.52 4.88 5.12
N GLU A 34 16.99 5.23 6.29
CA GLU A 34 15.57 5.55 6.50
C GLU A 34 15.11 6.68 5.58
N ASN A 35 15.86 7.79 5.58
CA ASN A 35 15.59 8.92 4.69
C ASN A 35 15.58 8.49 3.22
N ALA A 36 16.59 7.73 2.78
CA ALA A 36 16.64 7.22 1.41
C ALA A 36 15.44 6.30 1.09
N MET A 37 15.03 5.45 2.03
CA MET A 37 13.87 4.58 1.87
C MET A 37 12.57 5.38 1.75
N VAL A 38 12.38 6.44 2.54
CA VAL A 38 11.19 7.30 2.42
C VAL A 38 11.10 7.91 1.01
N TRP A 39 12.19 8.50 0.52
CA TRP A 39 12.23 9.11 -0.82
C TRP A 39 12.00 8.09 -1.94
N LEU A 40 12.61 6.90 -1.85
CA LEU A 40 12.41 5.82 -2.83
C LEU A 40 10.97 5.32 -2.83
N ASN A 41 10.37 5.15 -1.65
CA ASN A 41 8.97 4.78 -1.51
C ASN A 41 8.05 5.84 -2.13
N PHE A 42 8.30 7.11 -1.86
CA PHE A 42 7.55 8.21 -2.44
C PHE A 42 7.66 8.23 -3.97
N ALA A 43 8.88 8.11 -4.51
CA ALA A 43 9.11 8.06 -5.96
C ALA A 43 8.41 6.86 -6.62
N ALA A 44 8.51 5.67 -6.02
CA ALA A 44 7.83 4.46 -6.50
C ALA A 44 6.30 4.64 -6.47
N ALA A 45 5.77 5.26 -5.42
CA ALA A 45 4.35 5.52 -5.24
C ALA A 45 3.82 6.54 -6.28
N VAL A 46 4.57 7.61 -6.56
CA VAL A 46 4.27 8.56 -7.65
C VAL A 46 4.28 7.85 -9.01
N ALA A 47 5.28 7.01 -9.27
CA ALA A 47 5.32 6.21 -10.49
C ALA A 47 4.10 5.27 -10.61
N CYS A 48 3.64 4.65 -9.50
CA CYS A 48 2.43 3.83 -9.50
C CYS A 48 1.22 4.63 -9.98
N VAL A 49 1.03 5.86 -9.47
CA VAL A 49 -0.08 6.73 -9.86
C VAL A 49 0.00 7.11 -11.35
N ILE A 50 1.18 7.51 -11.84
CA ILE A 50 1.37 7.88 -13.25
C ILE A 50 1.03 6.69 -14.17
N VAL A 51 1.56 5.50 -13.86
CA VAL A 51 1.32 4.31 -14.68
C VAL A 51 -0.14 3.87 -14.58
N ALA A 52 -0.76 3.93 -13.40
CA ALA A 52 -2.16 3.59 -13.20
C ALA A 52 -3.08 4.55 -13.99
N PHE A 53 -2.85 5.86 -13.91
CA PHE A 53 -3.58 6.87 -14.68
C PHE A 53 -3.42 6.67 -16.20
N ALA A 54 -2.19 6.43 -16.66
CA ALA A 54 -1.92 6.11 -18.07
C ALA A 54 -2.61 4.82 -18.53
N THR A 55 -2.82 3.87 -17.63
CA THR A 55 -3.52 2.61 -17.89
C THR A 55 -5.04 2.82 -17.92
N MET A 56 -5.57 3.66 -17.03
CA MET A 56 -6.99 4.02 -16.95
C MET A 56 -7.48 4.63 -18.27
N ASN A 57 -6.71 5.54 -18.87
CA ASN A 57 -7.06 6.18 -20.15
C ASN A 57 -7.08 5.21 -21.34
N ARG A 58 -6.45 4.03 -21.21
CA ARG A 58 -6.38 3.00 -22.26
C ARG A 58 -7.37 1.85 -22.05
N ALA A 59 -7.95 1.73 -20.85
CA ALA A 59 -8.70 0.55 -20.45
C ALA A 59 -9.99 0.30 -21.24
N GLY A 60 -10.47 1.28 -22.02
CA GLY A 60 -11.74 1.17 -22.74
C GLY A 60 -12.92 0.85 -21.81
N SER A 61 -14.06 0.54 -22.42
CA SER A 61 -15.32 0.22 -21.74
C SER A 61 -15.22 -0.98 -20.79
N ILE A 62 -14.66 -2.10 -21.27
CA ILE A 62 -14.83 -3.43 -20.66
C ILE A 62 -14.24 -3.56 -19.24
N LEU A 63 -13.18 -2.81 -18.92
CA LEU A 63 -12.47 -2.93 -17.65
C LEU A 63 -12.38 -1.60 -16.88
N GLY A 64 -12.96 -0.52 -17.40
CA GLY A 64 -12.77 0.84 -16.91
C GLY A 64 -13.05 1.00 -15.42
N ARG A 65 -14.17 0.45 -14.93
CA ARG A 65 -14.57 0.55 -13.52
C ARG A 65 -13.61 -0.18 -12.56
N ALA A 66 -13.18 -1.39 -12.92
CA ALA A 66 -12.19 -2.12 -12.13
C ALA A 66 -10.85 -1.38 -12.10
N TYR A 67 -10.44 -0.78 -13.22
CA TYR A 67 -9.22 0.02 -13.27
C TYR A 67 -9.31 1.33 -12.49
N VAL A 68 -10.47 1.99 -12.44
CA VAL A 68 -10.66 3.16 -11.56
C VAL A 68 -10.44 2.77 -10.11
N PHE A 69 -11.03 1.66 -9.67
CA PHE A 69 -10.86 1.21 -8.30
C PHE A 69 -9.43 0.76 -7.98
N ILE A 70 -8.74 0.08 -8.91
CA ILE A 70 -7.30 -0.23 -8.77
C ILE A 70 -6.46 1.05 -8.71
N THR A 71 -6.72 2.01 -9.61
CA THR A 71 -6.00 3.29 -9.67
C THR A 71 -6.23 4.10 -8.40
N ALA A 72 -7.46 4.16 -7.91
CA ALA A 72 -7.78 4.83 -6.66
C ALA A 72 -7.15 4.10 -5.46
N SER A 73 -7.20 2.76 -5.42
CA SER A 73 -6.49 1.98 -4.39
C SER A 73 -5.00 2.34 -4.31
N ILE A 74 -4.34 2.40 -5.47
CA ILE A 74 -2.94 2.86 -5.59
C ILE A 74 -2.78 4.30 -5.14
N LEU A 75 -3.69 5.21 -5.51
CA LEU A 75 -3.66 6.60 -5.07
C LEU A 75 -3.70 6.71 -3.55
N PHE A 76 -4.47 5.87 -2.85
CA PHE A 76 -4.49 5.83 -1.38
C PHE A 76 -3.20 5.24 -0.81
N PHE A 77 -2.64 4.16 -1.39
CA PHE A 77 -1.33 3.66 -0.99
C PHE A 77 -0.22 4.70 -1.17
N THR A 78 -0.30 5.51 -2.23
CA THR A 78 0.60 6.64 -2.45
C THR A 78 0.33 7.78 -1.47
N GLY A 79 -0.94 8.06 -1.19
CA GLY A 79 -1.38 9.03 -0.20
C GLY A 79 -0.81 8.72 1.18
N ILE A 80 -0.76 7.45 1.58
CA ILE A 80 -0.07 7.03 2.79
C ILE A 80 1.38 7.50 2.78
N ARG A 81 2.14 7.17 1.73
CA ARG A 81 3.58 7.49 1.71
C ARG A 81 3.83 8.99 1.66
N LEU A 82 2.96 9.73 0.98
CA LEU A 82 2.96 11.19 1.04
C LEU A 82 2.65 11.68 2.47
N PHE A 83 1.68 11.10 3.15
CA PHE A 83 1.33 11.49 4.52
C PHE A 83 2.51 11.31 5.47
N PHE A 84 3.13 10.13 5.50
CA PHE A 84 4.35 9.87 6.28
C PHE A 84 5.48 10.84 5.92
N PHE A 85 5.73 11.09 4.63
CA PHE A 85 6.72 12.07 4.19
C PHE A 85 6.44 13.51 4.70
N LEU A 86 5.17 13.92 4.71
CA LEU A 86 4.75 15.23 5.20
C LEU A 86 4.81 15.34 6.73
N THR A 87 4.58 14.24 7.45
CA THR A 87 4.55 14.24 8.91
C THR A 87 5.91 13.99 9.56
N GLU A 88 6.75 13.14 8.97
CA GLU A 88 8.04 12.72 9.56
C GLU A 88 9.21 13.48 8.90
N SER A 89 9.38 13.36 7.58
CA SER A 89 10.58 13.88 6.91
C SER A 89 10.61 15.39 6.76
N THR A 90 9.44 16.03 6.59
CA THR A 90 9.37 17.49 6.37
C THR A 90 8.71 18.24 7.51
N SER A 91 8.06 17.54 8.44
CA SER A 91 7.31 18.12 9.56
C SER A 91 6.33 19.24 9.14
N VAL A 92 5.85 19.21 7.89
CA VAL A 92 4.88 20.19 7.37
C VAL A 92 3.51 19.99 8.01
N ILE A 93 3.18 18.73 8.32
CA ILE A 93 1.98 18.33 9.06
C ILE A 93 2.43 17.83 10.43
N ALA A 94 2.29 18.64 11.47
CA ALA A 94 2.62 18.24 12.83
C ALA A 94 1.40 17.54 13.47
N VAL A 95 1.50 16.22 13.62
CA VAL A 95 0.48 15.36 14.25
C VAL A 95 1.16 14.34 15.15
N THR A 96 0.43 13.87 16.16
CA THR A 96 0.90 12.81 17.07
C THR A 96 1.04 11.46 16.37
N GLU A 97 1.82 10.54 16.95
CA GLU A 97 1.98 9.17 16.43
C GLU A 97 0.66 8.41 16.40
N ALA A 98 -0.16 8.57 17.45
CA ALA A 98 -1.51 8.01 17.52
C ALA A 98 -2.38 8.48 16.33
N THR A 99 -2.35 9.78 16.04
CA THR A 99 -3.03 10.33 14.86
C THR A 99 -2.45 9.73 13.58
N ARG A 100 -1.12 9.65 13.42
CA ARG A 100 -0.50 9.04 12.24
C ARG A 100 -0.98 7.60 12.04
N ALA A 101 -0.94 6.78 13.10
CA ALA A 101 -1.36 5.39 13.07
C ALA A 101 -2.82 5.25 12.64
N VAL A 102 -3.73 6.06 13.17
CA VAL A 102 -5.15 6.04 12.80
C VAL A 102 -5.35 6.40 11.33
N TRP A 103 -4.77 7.50 10.85
CA TRP A 103 -4.96 7.93 9.45
C TRP A 103 -4.29 6.98 8.45
N TRP A 104 -3.12 6.44 8.78
CA TRP A 104 -2.47 5.36 8.06
C TRP A 104 -3.44 4.19 7.83
N HIS A 105 -4.05 3.68 8.91
CA HIS A 105 -4.99 2.57 8.83
C HIS A 105 -6.28 2.92 8.08
N ILE A 106 -6.85 4.12 8.26
CA ILE A 106 -8.03 4.56 7.49
C ILE A 106 -7.73 4.59 5.99
N MET A 107 -6.59 5.15 5.60
CA MET A 107 -6.17 5.18 4.19
C MET A 107 -5.89 3.77 3.67
N PHE A 108 -5.27 2.91 4.50
CA PHE A 108 -4.97 1.52 4.16
C PHE A 108 -6.25 0.69 3.93
N TYR A 109 -7.22 0.79 4.84
CA TYR A 109 -8.52 0.13 4.70
C TYR A 109 -9.28 0.65 3.48
N THR A 110 -9.23 1.95 3.22
CA THR A 110 -9.83 2.53 2.01
C THR A 110 -9.14 1.96 0.76
N ALA A 111 -7.80 1.94 0.72
CA ALA A 111 -7.04 1.39 -0.39
C ALA A 111 -7.39 -0.07 -0.68
N THR A 112 -7.40 -0.92 0.35
CA THR A 112 -7.69 -2.35 0.24
C THR A 112 -9.16 -2.61 -0.11
N GLY A 113 -10.09 -1.84 0.47
CA GLY A 113 -11.51 -1.89 0.13
C GLY A 113 -11.79 -1.51 -1.33
N LEU A 114 -11.10 -0.49 -1.85
CA LEU A 114 -11.15 -0.15 -3.27
C LEU A 114 -10.58 -1.27 -4.14
N PHE A 115 -9.47 -1.89 -3.74
CA PHE A 115 -8.92 -3.03 -4.46
C PHE A 115 -9.92 -4.20 -4.52
N LEU A 116 -10.58 -4.52 -3.41
CA LEU A 116 -11.66 -5.51 -3.36
C LEU A 116 -12.86 -5.11 -4.24
N ALA A 117 -13.25 -3.84 -4.24
CA ALA A 117 -14.30 -3.33 -5.12
C ALA A 117 -13.92 -3.55 -6.60
N ALA A 118 -12.65 -3.39 -6.96
CA ALA A 118 -12.16 -3.72 -8.30
C ALA A 118 -12.30 -5.22 -8.62
N LEU A 119 -11.88 -6.09 -7.70
CA LEU A 119 -11.99 -7.54 -7.85
C LEU A 119 -13.45 -7.99 -7.99
N ASN A 120 -14.35 -7.41 -7.20
CA ASN A 120 -15.78 -7.65 -7.28
C ASN A 120 -16.36 -7.14 -8.61
N ALA A 121 -15.96 -5.95 -9.05
CA ALA A 121 -16.36 -5.42 -10.36
C ALA A 121 -15.96 -6.42 -11.46
N LEU A 122 -14.70 -6.90 -11.46
CA LEU A 122 -14.23 -7.92 -12.40
C LEU A 122 -15.11 -9.18 -12.36
N ARG A 123 -15.47 -9.69 -11.18
CA ARG A 123 -16.34 -10.88 -11.02
C ARG A 123 -17.74 -10.71 -11.63
N THR A 124 -18.28 -9.51 -11.56
CA THR A 124 -19.65 -9.20 -12.00
C THR A 124 -19.77 -8.85 -13.48
N PHE A 125 -18.68 -8.54 -14.17
CA PHE A 125 -18.73 -8.11 -15.57
C PHE A 125 -19.17 -9.25 -16.50
N ARG A 126 -20.40 -9.15 -17.02
CA ARG A 126 -20.94 -10.00 -18.10
C ARG A 126 -21.11 -9.28 -19.44
N LYS A 127 -21.03 -7.94 -19.49
CA LYS A 127 -21.13 -7.14 -20.72
C LYS A 127 -20.29 -5.86 -20.66
N VAL A 128 -19.91 -5.39 -21.84
CA VAL A 128 -19.10 -4.21 -22.12
C VAL A 128 -19.88 -2.93 -21.77
N GLU A 129 -19.53 -2.22 -20.69
CA GLU A 129 -20.09 -0.89 -20.38
C GLU A 129 -19.07 0.20 -20.71
N ARG A 130 -19.43 1.22 -21.50
CA ARG A 130 -18.51 2.35 -21.75
C ARG A 130 -18.10 3.02 -20.45
N THR A 131 -16.82 3.39 -20.34
CA THR A 131 -16.35 4.34 -19.33
C THR A 131 -17.23 5.59 -19.46
N ASP A 132 -18.08 5.81 -18.48
CA ASP A 132 -19.07 6.88 -18.47
C ASP A 132 -18.60 8.02 -17.56
N MET A 133 -19.34 9.14 -17.59
CA MET A 133 -19.06 10.28 -16.71
C MET A 133 -19.11 9.88 -15.22
N THR A 134 -19.89 8.86 -14.87
CA THR A 134 -19.99 8.29 -13.51
C THR A 134 -18.66 7.70 -13.05
N THR A 135 -17.94 7.04 -13.95
CA THR A 135 -16.64 6.42 -13.66
C THR A 135 -15.57 7.47 -13.36
N LEU A 136 -15.54 8.56 -14.13
CA LEU A 136 -14.61 9.67 -13.90
C LEU A 136 -14.97 10.48 -12.65
N ALA A 137 -16.26 10.73 -12.42
CA ALA A 137 -16.77 11.36 -11.20
C ALA A 137 -16.41 10.53 -9.94
N THR A 138 -16.48 9.20 -10.03
CA THR A 138 -16.04 8.31 -8.95
C THR A 138 -14.56 8.49 -8.64
N PHE A 139 -13.70 8.56 -9.67
CA PHE A 139 -12.27 8.79 -9.46
C PHE A 139 -11.99 10.13 -8.77
N PHE A 140 -12.64 11.21 -9.23
CA PHE A 140 -12.49 12.53 -8.59
C PHE A 140 -13.06 12.57 -7.18
N ALA A 141 -14.18 11.90 -6.91
CA ALA A 141 -14.72 11.78 -5.56
C ALA A 141 -13.75 11.05 -4.63
N LEU A 142 -13.08 10.01 -5.10
CA LEU A 142 -12.06 9.28 -4.34
C LEU A 142 -10.79 10.12 -4.12
N GLY A 143 -10.38 10.90 -5.12
CA GLY A 143 -9.30 11.87 -4.95
C GLY A 143 -9.65 12.98 -3.95
N GLY A 144 -10.88 13.50 -4.02
CA GLY A 144 -11.41 14.47 -3.04
C GLY A 144 -11.51 13.88 -1.63
N TRP A 145 -11.88 12.60 -1.51
CA TRP A 145 -11.85 11.87 -0.23
C TRP A 145 -10.44 11.82 0.34
N LEU A 146 -9.43 11.48 -0.47
CA LEU A 146 -8.03 11.49 -0.02
C LEU A 146 -7.61 12.88 0.46
N VAL A 147 -7.91 13.93 -0.30
CA VAL A 147 -7.61 15.32 0.09
C VAL A 147 -8.30 15.69 1.40
N LEU A 148 -9.55 15.25 1.59
CA LEU A 148 -10.30 15.47 2.83
C LEU A 148 -9.62 14.77 4.02
N LEU A 149 -9.16 13.52 3.87
CA LEU A 149 -8.42 12.82 4.93
C LEU A 149 -7.18 13.62 5.36
N PHE A 150 -6.41 14.15 4.39
CA PHE A 150 -5.25 15.00 4.68
C PHE A 150 -5.64 16.30 5.39
N ALA A 151 -6.68 16.98 4.90
CA ALA A 151 -7.12 18.25 5.46
C ALA A 151 -7.65 18.11 6.89
N LEU A 152 -8.17 16.94 7.25
CA LEU A 152 -8.71 16.65 8.58
C LEU A 152 -7.67 16.11 9.57
N ALA A 153 -6.46 15.74 9.13
CA ALA A 153 -5.45 15.14 10.00
C ALA A 153 -4.99 16.08 11.12
N MET A 154 -4.62 17.32 10.82
CA MET A 154 -4.21 18.29 11.86
C MET A 154 -5.38 18.79 12.71
N PRO A 155 -6.52 19.22 12.14
CA PRO A 155 -7.61 19.77 12.94
C PRO A 155 -8.22 18.77 13.93
N LEU A 156 -8.11 17.47 13.65
CA LEU A 156 -8.62 16.40 14.49
C LEU A 156 -7.54 15.69 15.31
N ASP A 157 -6.30 16.20 15.36
CA ASP A 157 -5.19 15.51 16.03
C ASP A 157 -5.48 15.24 17.51
N SER A 158 -5.81 16.27 18.28
CA SER A 158 -6.09 16.13 19.72
C SER A 158 -7.31 15.26 20.01
N TRP A 159 -8.35 15.34 19.17
CA TRP A 159 -9.51 14.47 19.27
C TRP A 159 -9.13 13.02 18.98
N THR A 160 -8.34 12.78 17.93
CA THR A 160 -7.92 11.43 17.53
C THR A 160 -7.05 10.79 18.61
N ALA A 161 -6.03 11.51 19.07
CA ALA A 161 -5.14 11.07 20.14
C ALA A 161 -5.92 10.71 21.42
N GLY A 162 -6.84 11.58 21.85
CA GLY A 162 -7.63 11.37 23.07
C GLY A 162 -8.57 10.15 23.05
N TRP A 163 -8.92 9.63 21.87
CA TRP A 163 -9.76 8.44 21.72
C TRP A 163 -8.97 7.17 21.38
N PHE A 164 -7.71 7.30 20.99
CA PHE A 164 -6.90 6.20 20.50
C PHE A 164 -5.75 5.86 21.45
N GLU A 165 -4.96 6.85 21.84
CA GLU A 165 -3.73 6.67 22.63
C GLU A 165 -4.01 5.99 23.98
N ALA A 166 -3.20 4.99 24.32
CA ALA A 166 -3.31 4.20 25.54
C ALA A 166 -4.65 3.45 25.74
N THR A 167 -5.49 3.36 24.70
CA THR A 167 -6.75 2.59 24.73
C THR A 167 -6.54 1.12 24.35
N LEU A 168 -7.60 0.32 24.43
CA LEU A 168 -7.58 -1.06 23.93
C LEU A 168 -7.26 -1.12 22.43
N TRP A 169 -7.66 -0.13 21.64
CA TRP A 169 -7.42 -0.10 20.20
C TRP A 169 -5.93 0.00 19.87
N ASP A 170 -5.23 0.85 20.61
CA ASP A 170 -3.78 1.04 20.56
C ASP A 170 -3.04 -0.20 21.05
N ARG A 171 -3.39 -0.73 22.23
CA ARG A 171 -2.63 -1.82 22.87
C ARG A 171 -2.90 -3.23 22.35
N SER A 172 -4.05 -3.49 21.75
CA SER A 172 -4.44 -4.88 21.38
C SER A 172 -3.88 -5.34 20.03
N GLY A 173 -3.42 -4.40 19.20
CA GLY A 173 -3.06 -4.67 17.80
C GLY A 173 -4.24 -5.00 16.90
N ILE A 174 -5.47 -4.72 17.33
CA ILE A 174 -6.67 -5.06 16.56
C ILE A 174 -6.67 -4.38 15.18
N ILE A 175 -6.10 -3.18 15.06
CA ILE A 175 -5.96 -2.47 13.80
C ILE A 175 -5.04 -3.22 12.81
N HIS A 176 -3.87 -3.66 13.26
CA HIS A 176 -2.94 -4.44 12.44
C HIS A 176 -3.54 -5.81 12.09
N PHE A 177 -4.23 -6.46 13.04
CA PHE A 177 -4.94 -7.71 12.79
C PHE A 177 -6.05 -7.57 11.73
N ILE A 178 -6.88 -6.52 11.83
CA ILE A 178 -7.92 -6.25 10.84
C ILE A 178 -7.29 -5.99 9.47
N ALA A 179 -6.24 -5.18 9.40
CA ALA A 179 -5.53 -4.91 8.15
C ALA A 179 -4.97 -6.20 7.53
N PHE A 180 -4.26 -7.02 8.33
CA PHE A 180 -3.75 -8.31 7.91
C PHE A 180 -4.85 -9.24 7.37
N ALA A 181 -5.95 -9.40 8.12
CA ALA A 181 -7.08 -10.23 7.71
C ALA A 181 -7.73 -9.71 6.42
N PHE A 182 -7.83 -8.39 6.26
CA PHE A 182 -8.44 -7.76 5.09
C PHE A 182 -7.58 -7.96 3.83
N ILE A 183 -6.26 -7.87 3.97
CA ILE A 183 -5.30 -8.21 2.91
C ILE A 183 -5.40 -9.69 2.56
N ALA A 184 -5.43 -10.59 3.55
CA ALA A 184 -5.53 -12.03 3.33
C ALA A 184 -6.80 -12.39 2.55
N TYR A 185 -7.93 -11.77 2.89
CA TYR A 185 -9.17 -11.92 2.14
C TYR A 185 -9.06 -11.39 0.70
N THR A 186 -8.45 -10.22 0.51
CA THR A 186 -8.20 -9.64 -0.83
C THR A 186 -7.31 -10.53 -1.68
N TRP A 187 -6.27 -11.10 -1.07
CA TRP A 187 -5.34 -12.03 -1.70
C TRP A 187 -6.05 -13.32 -2.13
N TRP A 188 -6.87 -13.90 -1.25
CA TRP A 188 -7.69 -15.07 -1.56
C TRP A 188 -8.69 -14.81 -2.70
N MET A 189 -9.37 -13.65 -2.66
CA MET A 189 -10.28 -13.22 -3.72
C MET A 189 -9.56 -13.12 -5.07
N LEU A 190 -8.39 -12.49 -5.12
CA LEU A 190 -7.60 -12.37 -6.34
C LEU A 190 -7.17 -13.75 -6.89
N LEU A 191 -6.78 -14.69 -6.02
CA LEU A 191 -6.48 -16.06 -6.43
C LEU A 191 -7.68 -16.77 -7.05
N SER A 192 -8.87 -16.62 -6.45
CA SER A 192 -10.10 -17.23 -6.96
C SER A 192 -10.44 -16.71 -8.36
N LEU A 193 -10.23 -15.42 -8.58
CA LEU A 193 -10.50 -14.73 -9.84
C LEU A 193 -9.47 -15.07 -10.92
N ARG A 194 -8.21 -15.29 -10.54
CA ARG A 194 -7.14 -15.66 -11.49
C ARG A 194 -7.51 -16.82 -12.41
N LYS A 195 -8.27 -17.80 -11.90
CA LYS A 195 -8.71 -18.97 -12.68
C LYS A 195 -9.72 -18.62 -13.78
N THR A 196 -10.37 -17.46 -13.69
CA THR A 196 -11.53 -17.06 -14.50
C THR A 196 -11.19 -16.02 -15.57
N PHE A 197 -10.10 -15.26 -15.42
CA PHE A 197 -9.72 -14.22 -16.38
C PHE A 197 -8.59 -14.64 -17.34
N GLY A 198 -8.57 -14.01 -18.52
CA GLY A 198 -7.60 -14.30 -19.58
C GLY A 198 -6.13 -14.05 -19.21
N LYS A 199 -5.23 -14.33 -20.17
CA LYS A 199 -3.75 -14.29 -20.00
C LYS A 199 -3.24 -12.99 -19.37
N VAL A 200 -3.87 -11.85 -19.67
CA VAL A 200 -3.47 -10.51 -19.19
C VAL A 200 -3.66 -10.36 -17.69
N VAL A 201 -4.88 -10.59 -17.20
CA VAL A 201 -5.20 -10.50 -15.77
C VAL A 201 -4.37 -11.53 -15.02
N THR A 202 -4.27 -12.76 -15.55
CA THR A 202 -3.44 -13.82 -14.96
C THR A 202 -1.96 -13.43 -14.82
N ALA A 203 -1.40 -12.72 -15.81
CA ALA A 203 0.00 -12.28 -15.78
C ALA A 203 0.24 -11.16 -14.76
N ALA A 204 -0.74 -10.29 -14.54
CA ALA A 204 -0.67 -9.22 -13.55
C ALA A 204 -0.99 -9.71 -12.13
N SER A 205 -1.86 -10.72 -11.97
CA SER A 205 -2.27 -11.27 -10.67
C SER A 205 -1.08 -11.71 -9.83
N ALA A 206 -0.06 -12.34 -10.42
CA ALA A 206 1.13 -12.76 -9.67
C ALA A 206 1.83 -11.58 -8.99
N SER A 207 1.97 -10.46 -9.69
CA SER A 207 2.60 -9.25 -9.16
C SER A 207 1.72 -8.58 -8.10
N PHE A 208 0.40 -8.54 -8.30
CA PHE A 208 -0.54 -8.08 -7.27
C PHE A 208 -0.51 -8.95 -6.00
N LEU A 209 -0.47 -10.28 -6.15
CA LEU A 209 -0.39 -11.21 -5.02
C LEU A 209 0.91 -11.03 -4.23
N VAL A 210 2.02 -10.76 -4.91
CA VAL A 210 3.29 -10.43 -4.25
C VAL A 210 3.15 -9.13 -3.46
N SER A 211 2.63 -8.06 -4.07
CA SER A 211 2.42 -6.79 -3.39
C SER A 211 1.54 -6.93 -2.14
N LEU A 212 0.39 -7.59 -2.27
CA LEU A 212 -0.51 -7.88 -1.14
C LEU A 212 0.17 -8.73 -0.07
N ALA A 213 0.98 -9.72 -0.44
CA ALA A 213 1.72 -10.52 0.55
C ALA A 213 2.72 -9.67 1.35
N PHE A 214 3.41 -8.72 0.71
CA PHE A 214 4.34 -7.82 1.40
C PHE A 214 3.60 -6.84 2.32
N PHE A 215 2.47 -6.25 1.89
CA PHE A 215 1.65 -5.44 2.81
C PHE A 215 1.09 -6.27 3.97
N GLY A 216 0.70 -7.52 3.71
CA GLY A 216 0.27 -8.43 4.78
C GLY A 216 1.39 -8.73 5.75
N PHE A 217 2.60 -8.92 5.25
CA PHE A 217 3.76 -9.17 6.09
C PHE A 217 4.12 -7.94 6.95
N VAL A 218 4.02 -6.72 6.42
CA VAL A 218 4.18 -5.47 7.20
C VAL A 218 3.22 -5.45 8.40
N HIS A 219 1.92 -5.62 8.17
CA HIS A 219 0.96 -5.55 9.27
C HIS A 219 1.10 -6.74 10.25
N LEU A 220 1.53 -7.90 9.77
CA LEU A 220 1.86 -9.02 10.66
C LEU A 220 3.12 -8.71 11.49
N TRP A 221 4.10 -8.03 10.91
CA TRP A 221 5.32 -7.60 11.56
C TRP A 221 5.03 -6.57 12.67
N GLU A 222 4.26 -5.52 12.37
CA GLU A 222 3.77 -4.53 13.34
C GLU A 222 2.94 -5.20 14.46
N LEU A 223 2.06 -6.14 14.10
CA LEU A 223 1.26 -6.88 15.07
C LEU A 223 2.12 -7.69 16.05
N LEU A 224 3.14 -8.39 15.54
CA LEU A 224 4.02 -9.24 16.35
C LEU A 224 5.06 -8.43 17.15
N GLY A 225 5.52 -7.30 16.61
CA GLY A 225 6.47 -6.41 17.24
C GLY A 225 5.78 -5.42 18.18
N GLU A 226 5.14 -4.40 17.63
CA GLU A 226 4.61 -3.26 18.37
C GLU A 226 3.44 -3.62 19.29
N SER A 227 2.52 -4.46 18.81
CA SER A 227 1.27 -4.71 19.52
C SER A 227 1.35 -5.86 20.52
N TRP A 228 1.80 -7.03 20.08
CA TRP A 228 1.85 -8.23 20.92
C TRP A 228 3.19 -8.43 21.62
N ASN A 229 4.23 -7.67 21.20
CA ASN A 229 5.58 -7.76 21.76
C ASN A 229 6.10 -9.21 21.83
N VAL A 230 5.77 -10.00 20.79
CA VAL A 230 6.26 -11.37 20.61
C VAL A 230 7.69 -11.33 20.09
N LEU A 231 8.01 -10.33 19.26
CA LEU A 231 9.35 -10.06 18.76
C LEU A 231 9.95 -8.90 19.56
N PRO A 232 11.00 -9.13 20.37
CA PRO A 232 11.58 -8.10 21.24
C PRO A 232 12.54 -7.19 20.47
N PHE A 233 12.07 -6.61 19.36
CA PHE A 233 12.81 -5.63 18.58
C PHE A 233 12.45 -4.21 19.04
N SER A 234 13.38 -3.25 18.94
CA SER A 234 13.06 -1.83 19.14
C SER A 234 12.17 -1.32 18.00
N SER A 235 11.45 -0.23 18.23
CA SER A 235 10.64 0.46 17.22
C SER A 235 11.48 0.83 15.99
N GLU A 236 12.71 1.29 16.19
CA GLU A 236 13.67 1.59 15.12
C GLU A 236 13.90 0.39 14.18
N VAL A 237 14.12 -0.81 14.74
CA VAL A 237 14.30 -2.03 13.92
C VAL A 237 13.02 -2.34 13.14
N ILE A 238 11.87 -2.12 13.77
CA ILE A 238 10.57 -2.40 13.16
C ILE A 238 10.38 -1.48 11.94
N GLU A 239 10.56 -0.17 12.11
CA GLU A 239 10.47 0.85 11.05
C GLU A 239 11.49 0.61 9.92
N LEU A 240 12.74 0.26 10.28
CA LEU A 240 13.82 -0.05 9.33
C LEU A 240 13.48 -1.21 8.38
N VAL A 241 12.69 -2.18 8.84
CA VAL A 241 12.24 -3.33 8.04
C VAL A 241 11.04 -2.98 7.17
N GLU A 242 10.16 -2.08 7.62
CA GLU A 242 8.95 -1.70 6.90
C GLU A 242 9.24 -0.95 5.60
N GLY A 243 10.16 0.02 5.64
CA GLY A 243 10.55 0.83 4.48
C GLY A 243 10.83 -0.01 3.22
N PRO A 244 11.74 -0.99 3.30
CA PRO A 244 12.03 -1.94 2.21
C PRO A 244 10.84 -2.81 1.80
N LEU A 245 10.07 -3.34 2.76
CA LEU A 245 8.92 -4.21 2.46
C LEU A 245 7.87 -3.47 1.62
N PHE A 246 7.55 -2.24 2.00
CA PHE A 246 6.67 -1.36 1.22
C PHE A 246 7.21 -1.08 -0.17
N LEU A 247 8.52 -0.79 -0.29
CA LEU A 247 9.12 -0.48 -1.59
C LEU A 247 8.99 -1.67 -2.54
N VAL A 248 9.25 -2.88 -2.05
CA VAL A 248 9.05 -4.12 -2.83
C VAL A 248 7.58 -4.29 -3.21
N ALA A 249 6.64 -4.00 -2.31
CA ALA A 249 5.21 -4.04 -2.59
C ALA A 249 4.80 -3.06 -3.70
N LEU A 250 5.34 -1.84 -3.70
CA LEU A 250 5.10 -0.82 -4.72
C LEU A 250 5.70 -1.20 -6.08
N ILE A 251 6.93 -1.73 -6.10
CA ILE A 251 7.57 -2.22 -7.32
C ILE A 251 6.75 -3.38 -7.92
N ALA A 252 6.23 -4.27 -7.09
CA ALA A 252 5.34 -5.33 -7.54
C ALA A 252 4.03 -4.77 -8.12
N PHE A 253 3.43 -3.74 -7.51
CA PHE A 253 2.30 -3.04 -8.12
C PHE A 253 2.63 -2.42 -9.48
N LEU A 254 3.76 -1.72 -9.60
CA LEU A 254 4.24 -1.16 -10.87
C LEU A 254 4.35 -2.22 -11.96
N ALA A 255 4.96 -3.36 -11.63
CA ALA A 255 5.10 -4.47 -12.55
C ALA A 255 3.73 -5.03 -13.00
N ALA A 256 2.74 -5.08 -12.10
CA ALA A 256 1.38 -5.50 -12.43
C ALA A 256 0.73 -4.53 -13.43
N LEU A 257 0.77 -3.23 -13.14
CA LEU A 257 0.20 -2.17 -13.98
C LEU A 257 0.87 -2.11 -15.35
N TRP A 258 2.18 -2.26 -15.40
CA TRP A 258 2.93 -2.29 -16.65
C TRP A 258 2.50 -3.48 -17.53
N ARG A 259 2.40 -4.68 -16.96
CA ARG A 259 1.94 -5.88 -17.68
C ARG A 259 0.54 -5.71 -18.24
N ILE A 260 -0.35 -5.09 -17.47
CA ILE A 260 -1.69 -4.73 -17.91
C ILE A 260 -1.61 -3.79 -19.11
N ARG A 261 -0.91 -2.66 -18.94
CA ARG A 261 -0.80 -1.62 -19.98
C ARG A 261 -0.24 -2.17 -21.28
N SER A 262 0.77 -3.04 -21.22
CA SER A 262 1.38 -3.66 -22.40
C SER A 262 0.45 -4.63 -23.13
N ALA A 263 -0.57 -5.14 -22.45
CA ALA A 263 -1.49 -6.12 -22.99
C ALA A 263 -2.84 -5.51 -23.45
N LEU A 264 -3.09 -4.23 -23.14
CA LEU A 264 -4.19 -3.48 -23.71
C LEU A 264 -3.88 -3.13 -25.19
N PRO A 265 -4.89 -3.09 -26.08
CA PRO A 265 -4.71 -2.65 -27.46
C PRO A 265 -4.13 -1.23 -27.52
N LYS A 266 -3.35 -0.93 -28.57
CA LYS A 266 -2.78 0.40 -28.81
C LYS A 266 -3.82 1.39 -29.30
#